data_AF-A0A6P6V9G1-F1
#
_entry.id   AF-A0A6P6V9G1-F1
#
_cell.length_a   1.000
_cell.length_b   1.000
_cell.length_c   1.000
_cell.angle_alpha   90.00
_cell.angle_beta   90.00
_cell.angle_gamma   90.00
#
_symmetry.space_group_name_H-M   'P 1'
#
loop_
_entity.id
_entity.type
_entity.pdbx_description
1 polymer ?
#
loop_
_entity_poly.entity_id
_entity_poly.type
_entity_poly.pdbx_seq_one_letter_code
_entity_poly.pdbx_strand_id
1 'polypeptide(L)'
;MCRIESAANGQFCCSAIWQNYFSEDSLSKELSFIISLSNCKHLTRLWIVENPLNGFLPKSIGNLSSSLESISARNCGIISEIPSSIGNLSNLVRLSFATNSLTGVIPTTIKWLLKLQMIDLSDNQIQGAIPSELCYLLNLGGLRLGQNMLSGMVPSCLGNVTTLRYVYLNSNNLRSIMPTSFWRLRDILALDMSGNYLAGSLPAEIGNFKVLVYLNLSNNQYLGGIPSTIGALQDLQELCLEHNKLQGLIPDSMKNMLQLRHLDLSFNNLEGEIPNSLQVLSNLRYFNVSYNRLKGPISHGGPFANFTNLSFLSNEALCGAPWLQPCTSTFEHESKTKRIVMIVLLASGSVILALVISIFLVRLKLRKKTLAPTQNLLPMATFERASFYELRQITNGFSESNLLGSGSFGSVYKGNRENGMVWAIKVFDLQLEGAFKSFDRECEVLSCLHHRNLTRVITACSSLDFKALVLDYMPNGSLEKCASFKPSFLKHQATIGCYDRCGLWFGISPLWLFNSYSSL
;
A
#
# COMPACT_ATOMS: atom_id res chain seq x y z
N MET A 1 -27.50 30.96 -13.71
CA MET A 1 -28.87 31.06 -13.15
C MET A 1 -29.79 30.10 -13.89
N CYS A 2 -29.88 28.83 -13.45
CA CYS A 2 -31.02 27.98 -13.80
C CYS A 2 -31.77 27.73 -12.50
N ARG A 3 -32.92 28.40 -12.33
CA ARG A 3 -33.85 28.09 -11.24
C ARG A 3 -34.47 26.73 -11.53
N ILE A 4 -34.51 25.87 -10.52
CA ILE A 4 -35.52 24.80 -10.45
C ILE A 4 -36.85 25.51 -10.16
N GLU A 5 -37.41 26.20 -11.16
CA GLU A 5 -38.82 26.57 -11.10
C GLU A 5 -39.63 25.36 -11.50
N SER A 6 -40.70 25.10 -10.74
CA SER A 6 -41.62 23.99 -10.96
C SER A 6 -42.02 23.97 -12.44
N ALA A 7 -41.64 22.88 -13.12
CA ALA A 7 -42.02 22.64 -14.50
C ALA A 7 -43.53 22.34 -14.57
N ALA A 8 -44.35 23.39 -14.46
CA ALA A 8 -45.78 23.34 -14.73
C ALA A 8 -46.08 23.49 -16.22
N ASN A 9 -45.19 24.11 -17.01
CA ASN A 9 -45.43 24.36 -18.44
C ASN A 9 -44.23 23.91 -19.28
N GLY A 10 -44.38 22.78 -19.96
CA GLY A 10 -43.32 22.10 -20.69
C GLY A 10 -42.62 22.99 -21.72
N GLN A 11 -41.33 23.26 -21.49
CA GLN A 11 -40.31 23.45 -22.53
C GLN A 11 -38.92 23.48 -21.87
N PHE A 12 -38.03 22.61 -22.36
CA PHE A 12 -36.59 22.50 -22.05
C PHE A 12 -36.18 22.39 -20.56
N CYS A 13 -35.98 21.16 -20.09
CA CYS A 13 -35.16 20.91 -18.89
C CYS A 13 -33.79 20.38 -19.32
N CYS A 14 -32.83 21.27 -19.55
CA CYS A 14 -31.42 20.99 -19.28
C CYS A 14 -31.12 21.57 -17.90
N SER A 15 -31.05 20.74 -16.87
CA SER A 15 -30.64 21.20 -15.54
C SER A 15 -29.14 21.01 -15.41
N ALA A 16 -28.39 22.06 -15.74
CA ALA A 16 -27.01 22.20 -15.28
C ALA A 16 -27.00 23.25 -14.16
N ILE A 17 -26.80 22.79 -12.94
CA ILE A 17 -26.65 23.61 -11.74
C ILE A 17 -25.25 23.35 -11.23
N TRP A 18 -24.38 24.35 -11.34
CA TRP A 18 -22.97 24.23 -10.96
C TRP A 18 -22.63 25.34 -9.96
N GLN A 19 -22.06 24.95 -8.80
CA GLN A 19 -21.61 25.88 -7.75
C GLN A 19 -22.65 26.93 -7.32
N ASN A 20 -23.90 26.53 -7.08
CA ASN A 20 -24.96 27.47 -6.65
C ASN A 20 -25.35 27.29 -5.19
N TYR A 21 -24.55 26.56 -4.39
CA TYR A 21 -24.88 26.20 -3.01
C TYR A 21 -26.27 25.57 -2.86
N PHE A 22 -26.73 24.85 -3.89
CA PHE A 22 -28.02 24.16 -3.83
C PHE A 22 -27.91 23.05 -2.78
N SER A 23 -28.58 23.26 -1.64
CA SER A 23 -28.68 22.30 -0.55
C SER A 23 -30.13 21.87 -0.38
N GLU A 24 -30.31 20.67 0.14
CA GLU A 24 -31.63 20.18 0.51
C GLU A 24 -31.69 20.04 2.03
N ASP A 25 -32.40 20.95 2.70
CA ASP A 25 -32.66 20.91 4.14
C ASP A 25 -33.80 19.92 4.46
N SER A 26 -33.67 18.67 4.02
CA SER A 26 -34.63 17.62 4.37
C SER A 26 -34.16 16.83 5.59
N LEU A 27 -35.07 16.64 6.56
CA LEU A 27 -34.84 15.76 7.71
C LEU A 27 -34.55 14.31 7.29
N SER A 28 -35.02 13.89 6.11
CA SER A 28 -34.88 12.51 5.62
C SER A 28 -33.51 12.23 5.02
N LYS A 29 -32.69 13.25 4.70
CA LYS A 29 -31.48 13.13 3.85
C LYS A 29 -31.70 12.46 2.50
N GLU A 30 -32.93 12.12 2.14
CA GLU A 30 -33.27 11.62 0.81
C GLU A 30 -33.32 12.81 -0.14
N LEU A 31 -32.69 12.67 -1.31
CA LEU A 31 -32.67 13.74 -2.32
C LEU A 31 -34.03 13.84 -3.04
N SER A 32 -35.02 14.39 -2.36
CA SER A 32 -36.44 14.34 -2.76
C SER A 32 -36.73 15.16 -4.01
N PHE A 33 -35.91 16.17 -4.34
CA PHE A 33 -36.05 16.89 -5.60
C PHE A 33 -35.91 15.98 -6.83
N ILE A 34 -35.17 14.85 -6.72
CA ILE A 34 -35.06 13.85 -7.79
C ILE A 34 -36.44 13.22 -8.08
N ILE A 35 -37.30 13.07 -7.06
CA ILE A 35 -38.69 12.62 -7.23
C ILE A 35 -39.45 13.63 -8.10
N SER A 36 -39.32 14.92 -7.81
CA SER A 36 -39.96 15.99 -8.60
C SER A 36 -39.51 15.98 -10.07
N LEU A 37 -38.24 15.65 -10.33
CA LEU A 37 -37.69 15.56 -11.70
C LEU A 37 -38.24 14.38 -12.52
N SER A 38 -38.85 13.37 -11.89
CA SER A 38 -39.49 12.24 -12.62
C SER A 38 -40.67 12.66 -13.51
N ASN A 39 -41.22 13.86 -13.26
CA ASN A 39 -42.25 14.48 -14.10
C ASN A 39 -41.67 15.17 -15.34
N CYS A 40 -40.37 15.45 -15.39
CA CYS A 40 -39.71 16.12 -16.51
C CYS A 40 -39.47 15.13 -17.67
N LYS A 41 -40.49 14.83 -18.48
CA LYS A 41 -40.43 13.78 -19.51
C LYS A 41 -39.40 14.01 -20.63
N HIS A 42 -38.95 15.25 -20.83
CA HIS A 42 -37.93 15.60 -21.84
C HIS A 42 -36.54 15.85 -21.25
N LEU A 43 -36.30 15.50 -19.98
CA LEU A 43 -34.99 15.67 -19.35
C LEU A 43 -33.94 14.79 -20.04
N THR A 44 -32.94 15.42 -20.67
CA THR A 44 -31.82 14.71 -21.34
C THR A 44 -30.54 14.76 -20.53
N ARG A 45 -30.35 15.78 -19.68
CA ARG A 45 -29.17 15.95 -18.84
C ARG A 45 -29.53 16.46 -17.46
N LEU A 46 -28.97 15.83 -16.43
CA LEU A 46 -29.04 16.23 -15.03
C LEU A 46 -27.63 16.40 -14.47
N TRP A 47 -27.14 17.63 -14.43
CA TRP A 47 -25.83 17.98 -13.88
C TRP A 47 -26.00 18.89 -12.67
N ILE A 48 -25.62 18.38 -11.50
CA ILE A 48 -25.77 19.06 -10.20
C ILE A 48 -24.42 19.20 -9.48
N VAL A 49 -23.33 19.17 -10.25
CA VAL A 49 -21.93 19.16 -9.79
C VAL A 49 -21.63 20.28 -8.80
N GLU A 50 -20.84 19.98 -7.77
CA GLU A 50 -20.35 20.94 -6.77
C GLU A 50 -21.47 21.69 -6.02
N ASN A 51 -22.50 20.96 -5.59
CA ASN A 51 -23.55 21.47 -4.71
C ASN A 51 -23.65 20.61 -3.44
N PRO A 52 -23.73 21.21 -2.24
CA PRO A 52 -23.70 20.48 -0.97
C PRO A 52 -25.04 19.80 -0.65
N LEU A 53 -25.40 18.79 -1.45
CA LEU A 53 -26.66 18.06 -1.33
C LEU A 53 -26.71 17.22 -0.04
N ASN A 54 -25.59 16.61 0.35
CA ASN A 54 -25.42 15.91 1.64
C ASN A 54 -26.48 14.85 1.96
N GLY A 55 -27.00 14.19 0.92
CA GLY A 55 -28.09 13.21 1.00
C GLY A 55 -27.87 11.95 0.16
N PHE A 56 -28.79 11.00 0.20
CA PHE A 56 -28.73 9.77 -0.60
C PHE A 56 -29.68 9.78 -1.80
N LEU A 57 -29.32 9.02 -2.84
CA LEU A 57 -30.13 8.89 -4.05
C LEU A 57 -31.40 8.06 -3.77
N PRO A 58 -32.61 8.57 -4.07
CA PRO A 58 -33.84 7.82 -3.89
C PRO A 58 -33.97 6.74 -4.96
N LYS A 59 -34.69 5.64 -4.66
CA LYS A 59 -34.99 4.59 -5.66
C LYS A 59 -35.75 5.12 -6.88
N SER A 60 -36.50 6.21 -6.71
CA SER A 60 -37.21 6.92 -7.78
C SER A 60 -36.29 7.53 -8.83
N ILE A 61 -34.97 7.56 -8.64
CA ILE A 61 -34.01 7.94 -9.69
C ILE A 61 -34.20 7.11 -10.97
N GLY A 62 -34.60 5.84 -10.84
CA GLY A 62 -34.91 4.99 -11.98
C GLY A 62 -36.20 5.37 -12.74
N ASN A 63 -36.98 6.32 -12.23
CA ASN A 63 -38.20 6.84 -12.85
C ASN A 63 -37.95 8.18 -13.58
N LEU A 64 -36.70 8.67 -13.62
CA LEU A 64 -36.34 9.82 -14.44
C LEU A 64 -36.61 9.55 -15.93
N SER A 65 -36.62 10.62 -16.73
CA SER A 65 -36.97 10.54 -18.15
C SER A 65 -36.22 9.43 -18.87
N SER A 66 -36.95 8.67 -19.70
CA SER A 66 -36.35 7.72 -20.62
C SER A 66 -35.44 8.40 -21.65
N SER A 67 -35.53 9.72 -21.85
CA SER A 67 -34.63 10.49 -22.73
C SER A 67 -33.32 10.91 -22.05
N LEU A 68 -33.11 10.55 -20.78
CA LEU A 68 -31.95 10.97 -20.01
C LEU A 68 -30.68 10.28 -20.49
N GLU A 69 -29.74 11.09 -20.98
CA GLU A 69 -28.46 10.65 -21.55
C GLU A 69 -27.29 10.88 -20.59
N SER A 70 -27.39 11.86 -19.69
CA SER A 70 -26.28 12.17 -18.80
C SER A 70 -26.73 12.55 -17.40
N ILE A 71 -26.13 11.89 -16.40
CA ILE A 71 -26.22 12.26 -14.99
C ILE A 71 -24.82 12.58 -14.49
N SER A 72 -24.66 13.74 -13.85
CA SER A 72 -23.44 14.09 -13.14
C SER A 72 -23.76 14.79 -11.83
N ALA A 73 -23.34 14.18 -10.73
CA ALA A 73 -23.43 14.74 -9.39
C ALA A 73 -22.08 14.62 -8.68
N ARG A 74 -21.03 15.15 -9.32
CA ARG A 74 -19.67 15.15 -8.76
C ARG A 74 -19.57 16.12 -7.59
N ASN A 75 -18.86 15.75 -6.53
CA ASN A 75 -18.62 16.63 -5.37
C ASN A 75 -19.92 17.21 -4.79
N CYS A 76 -20.86 16.33 -4.46
CA CYS A 76 -22.18 16.72 -3.96
C CYS A 76 -22.45 16.30 -2.51
N GLY A 77 -21.50 15.64 -1.86
CA GLY A 77 -21.70 15.04 -0.54
C GLY A 77 -22.73 13.91 -0.55
N ILE A 78 -22.94 13.24 -1.69
CA ILE A 78 -23.90 12.14 -1.78
C ILE A 78 -23.42 10.97 -0.93
N ILE A 79 -24.30 10.43 -0.10
CA ILE A 79 -24.02 9.31 0.81
C ILE A 79 -24.79 8.04 0.41
N SER A 80 -24.50 6.94 1.09
CA SER A 80 -25.18 5.64 0.94
C SER A 80 -24.86 4.94 -0.39
N GLU A 81 -25.55 3.83 -0.66
CA GLU A 81 -25.38 3.02 -1.86
C GLU A 81 -26.02 3.63 -3.11
N ILE A 82 -25.51 3.26 -4.29
CA ILE A 82 -26.15 3.55 -5.57
C ILE A 82 -27.38 2.64 -5.71
N PRO A 83 -28.61 3.18 -5.85
CA PRO A 83 -29.81 2.34 -5.99
C PRO A 83 -29.76 1.48 -7.25
N SER A 84 -30.17 0.22 -7.15
CA SER A 84 -30.24 -0.69 -8.31
C SER A 84 -31.18 -0.21 -9.42
N SER A 85 -32.14 0.64 -9.09
CA SER A 85 -33.05 1.28 -10.06
C SER A 85 -32.33 2.21 -11.05
N ILE A 86 -31.06 2.57 -10.82
CA ILE A 86 -30.24 3.28 -11.82
C ILE A 86 -30.19 2.53 -13.16
N GLY A 87 -30.29 1.20 -13.14
CA GLY A 87 -30.31 0.36 -14.34
C GLY A 87 -31.53 0.55 -15.23
N ASN A 88 -32.58 1.24 -14.78
CA ASN A 88 -33.76 1.55 -15.59
C ASN A 88 -33.50 2.67 -16.62
N LEU A 89 -32.41 3.41 -16.47
CA LEU A 89 -32.09 4.59 -17.29
C LEU A 89 -31.34 4.18 -18.57
N SER A 90 -31.96 3.33 -19.38
CA SER A 90 -31.35 2.63 -20.53
C SER A 90 -30.73 3.52 -21.61
N ASN A 91 -31.08 4.81 -21.66
CA ASN A 91 -30.51 5.78 -22.59
C ASN A 91 -29.28 6.53 -22.08
N LEU A 92 -28.80 6.23 -20.85
CA LEU A 92 -27.60 6.86 -20.32
C LEU A 92 -26.36 6.57 -21.16
N VAL A 93 -25.66 7.65 -21.49
CA VAL A 93 -24.36 7.70 -22.16
C VAL A 93 -23.25 8.04 -21.17
N ARG A 94 -23.53 8.88 -20.16
CA ARG A 94 -22.56 9.26 -19.12
C ARG A 94 -23.18 9.23 -17.72
N LEU A 95 -22.55 8.48 -16.82
CA LEU A 95 -22.87 8.42 -15.40
C LEU A 95 -21.65 8.86 -14.58
N SER A 96 -21.81 9.89 -13.76
CA SER A 96 -20.73 10.41 -12.92
C SER A 96 -21.22 10.76 -11.51
N PHE A 97 -20.73 10.04 -10.52
CA PHE A 97 -20.91 10.33 -9.09
C PHE A 97 -19.56 10.46 -8.35
N ALA A 98 -18.51 10.85 -9.06
CA ALA A 98 -17.17 11.01 -8.50
C ALA A 98 -17.10 12.00 -7.33
N THR A 99 -16.13 11.83 -6.44
CA THR A 99 -15.89 12.71 -5.28
C THR A 99 -17.15 12.83 -4.42
N ASN A 100 -17.59 11.73 -3.83
CA ASN A 100 -18.73 11.70 -2.90
C ASN A 100 -18.41 10.72 -1.75
N SER A 101 -19.41 10.41 -0.93
CA SER A 101 -19.31 9.46 0.18
C SER A 101 -20.17 8.22 -0.08
N LEU A 102 -20.27 7.78 -1.35
CA LEU A 102 -21.05 6.60 -1.72
C LEU A 102 -20.41 5.33 -1.15
N THR A 103 -21.24 4.45 -0.59
CA THR A 103 -20.85 3.16 -0.02
C THR A 103 -21.50 2.01 -0.80
N GLY A 104 -21.43 0.78 -0.27
CA GLY A 104 -22.05 -0.39 -0.91
C GLY A 104 -21.27 -0.87 -2.13
N VAL A 105 -21.96 -1.53 -3.06
CA VAL A 105 -21.35 -2.15 -4.26
C VAL A 105 -21.85 -1.48 -5.55
N ILE A 106 -21.11 -1.64 -6.64
CA ILE A 106 -21.60 -1.26 -7.97
C ILE A 106 -22.80 -2.17 -8.33
N PRO A 107 -24.00 -1.63 -8.58
CA PRO A 107 -25.18 -2.45 -8.86
C PRO A 107 -25.04 -3.28 -10.13
N THR A 108 -25.38 -4.57 -10.06
CA THR A 108 -25.34 -5.48 -11.23
C THR A 108 -26.33 -5.09 -12.34
N THR A 109 -27.34 -4.27 -12.01
CA THR A 109 -28.26 -3.68 -12.98
C THR A 109 -27.59 -2.69 -13.95
N ILE A 110 -26.34 -2.29 -13.70
CA ILE A 110 -25.53 -1.49 -14.64
C ILE A 110 -25.48 -2.12 -16.04
N LYS A 111 -25.56 -3.46 -16.15
CA LYS A 111 -25.54 -4.18 -17.44
C LYS A 111 -26.62 -3.75 -18.42
N TRP A 112 -27.70 -3.13 -17.94
CA TRP A 112 -28.81 -2.68 -18.77
C TRP A 112 -28.57 -1.32 -19.45
N LEU A 113 -27.50 -0.61 -19.06
CA LEU A 113 -27.14 0.69 -19.60
C LEU A 113 -26.32 0.57 -20.90
N LEU A 114 -26.87 -0.09 -21.92
CA LEU A 114 -26.13 -0.51 -23.12
C LEU A 114 -25.55 0.66 -23.96
N LYS A 115 -26.03 1.90 -23.77
CA LYS A 115 -25.50 3.11 -24.44
C LYS A 115 -24.37 3.78 -23.67
N LEU A 116 -24.01 3.28 -22.49
CA LEU A 116 -23.09 3.93 -21.59
C LEU A 116 -21.67 3.94 -22.17
N GLN A 117 -21.10 5.12 -22.29
CA GLN A 117 -19.75 5.36 -22.80
C GLN A 117 -18.78 5.76 -21.69
N MET A 118 -19.29 6.32 -20.58
CA MET A 118 -18.49 6.82 -19.48
C MET A 118 -19.13 6.49 -18.13
N ILE A 119 -18.37 5.82 -17.27
CA ILE A 119 -18.66 5.64 -15.85
C ILE A 119 -17.56 6.34 -15.05
N ASP A 120 -17.95 7.24 -14.16
CA ASP A 120 -17.04 7.87 -13.19
C ASP A 120 -17.60 7.77 -11.77
N LEU A 121 -17.08 6.83 -11.00
CA LEU A 121 -17.39 6.60 -9.59
C LEU A 121 -16.15 6.79 -8.71
N SER A 122 -15.13 7.48 -9.23
CA SER A 122 -13.87 7.68 -8.52
C SER A 122 -14.05 8.47 -7.23
N ASP A 123 -13.14 8.30 -6.27
CA ASP A 123 -13.10 9.08 -5.02
C ASP A 123 -14.41 8.96 -4.22
N ASN A 124 -14.67 7.73 -3.75
CA ASN A 124 -15.83 7.32 -2.96
C ASN A 124 -15.43 6.21 -1.97
N GLN A 125 -16.40 5.62 -1.28
CA GLN A 125 -16.23 4.52 -0.31
C GLN A 125 -16.86 3.22 -0.82
N ILE A 126 -16.90 3.01 -2.15
CA ILE A 126 -17.51 1.83 -2.76
C ILE A 126 -16.63 0.60 -2.49
N GLN A 127 -17.26 -0.48 -2.07
CA GLN A 127 -16.65 -1.75 -1.68
C GLN A 127 -17.10 -2.90 -2.59
N GLY A 128 -16.64 -4.11 -2.27
CA GLY A 128 -16.95 -5.32 -3.04
C GLY A 128 -16.12 -5.47 -4.30
N ALA A 129 -16.49 -6.41 -5.17
CA ALA A 129 -15.78 -6.66 -6.41
C ALA A 129 -16.26 -5.77 -7.56
N ILE A 130 -15.40 -5.56 -8.56
CA ILE A 130 -15.82 -5.02 -9.86
C ILE A 130 -16.76 -6.05 -10.52
N PRO A 131 -18.03 -5.75 -10.76
CA PRO A 131 -18.99 -6.73 -11.24
C PRO A 131 -18.70 -7.09 -12.71
N SER A 132 -18.81 -8.38 -13.03
CA SER A 132 -18.65 -8.89 -14.40
C SER A 132 -19.68 -8.31 -15.39
N GLU A 133 -20.78 -7.80 -14.85
CA GLU A 133 -21.87 -7.13 -15.55
C GLU A 133 -21.42 -5.89 -16.34
N LEU A 134 -20.31 -5.26 -15.95
CA LEU A 134 -19.70 -4.18 -16.73
C LEU A 134 -19.26 -4.64 -18.13
N CYS A 135 -19.00 -5.94 -18.32
CA CYS A 135 -18.58 -6.49 -19.59
C CYS A 135 -19.68 -6.48 -20.67
N TYR A 136 -20.95 -6.28 -20.29
CA TYR A 136 -22.05 -6.10 -21.27
C TYR A 136 -22.07 -4.70 -21.89
N LEU A 137 -21.30 -3.76 -21.34
CA LEU A 137 -21.27 -2.37 -21.80
C LEU A 137 -20.29 -2.19 -22.95
N LEU A 138 -20.66 -2.73 -24.12
CA LEU A 138 -19.78 -2.77 -25.29
C LEU A 138 -19.45 -1.39 -25.89
N ASN A 139 -20.13 -0.33 -25.46
CA ASN A 139 -19.84 1.06 -25.85
C ASN A 139 -18.96 1.82 -24.85
N LEU A 140 -18.54 1.17 -23.75
CA LEU A 140 -17.84 1.82 -22.66
C LEU A 140 -16.41 2.22 -23.07
N GLY A 141 -16.17 3.52 -23.18
CA GLY A 141 -14.85 4.09 -23.47
C GLY A 141 -14.09 4.53 -22.22
N GLY A 142 -14.78 4.93 -21.15
CA GLY A 142 -14.16 5.39 -19.92
C GLY A 142 -14.72 4.69 -18.68
N LEU A 143 -13.83 4.04 -17.94
CA LEU A 143 -14.12 3.39 -16.66
C LEU A 143 -13.21 3.99 -15.57
N ARG A 144 -13.78 4.82 -14.71
CA ARG A 144 -13.08 5.45 -13.59
C ARG A 144 -13.68 4.98 -12.27
N LEU A 145 -12.93 4.15 -11.56
CA LEU A 145 -13.27 3.56 -10.27
C LEU A 145 -12.18 3.81 -9.22
N GLY A 146 -11.17 4.61 -9.53
CA GLY A 146 -10.04 4.86 -8.65
C GLY A 146 -10.43 5.52 -7.32
N GLN A 147 -9.59 5.40 -6.29
CA GLN A 147 -9.83 5.94 -4.95
C GLN A 147 -11.15 5.43 -4.35
N ASN A 148 -11.24 4.12 -4.18
CA ASN A 148 -12.37 3.41 -3.56
C ASN A 148 -11.84 2.26 -2.68
N MET A 149 -12.73 1.40 -2.20
CA MET A 149 -12.39 0.18 -1.43
C MET A 149 -12.68 -1.10 -2.21
N LEU A 150 -12.69 -1.04 -3.56
CA LEU A 150 -12.96 -2.20 -4.42
C LEU A 150 -11.91 -3.29 -4.20
N SER A 151 -12.34 -4.54 -4.20
CA SER A 151 -11.50 -5.71 -3.87
C SER A 151 -11.73 -6.86 -4.84
N GLY A 152 -10.99 -7.96 -4.64
CA GLY A 152 -11.08 -9.12 -5.52
C GLY A 152 -10.34 -8.92 -6.84
N MET A 153 -10.75 -9.64 -7.87
CA MET A 153 -10.07 -9.70 -9.17
C MET A 153 -10.71 -8.75 -10.18
N VAL A 154 -9.91 -8.23 -11.12
CA VAL A 154 -10.43 -7.55 -12.32
C VAL A 154 -11.09 -8.61 -13.22
N PRO A 155 -12.37 -8.44 -13.65
CA PRO A 155 -13.05 -9.40 -14.50
C PRO A 155 -12.33 -9.62 -15.83
N SER A 156 -12.06 -10.88 -16.18
CA SER A 156 -11.36 -11.23 -17.43
C SER A 156 -12.10 -10.82 -18.70
N CYS A 157 -13.43 -10.73 -18.63
CA CYS A 157 -14.27 -10.28 -19.73
C CYS A 157 -14.08 -8.80 -20.09
N LEU A 158 -13.46 -7.97 -19.23
CA LEU A 158 -13.16 -6.58 -19.59
C LEU A 158 -12.18 -6.50 -20.77
N GLY A 159 -11.36 -7.53 -20.98
CA GLY A 159 -10.52 -7.65 -22.17
C GLY A 159 -11.28 -7.79 -23.49
N ASN A 160 -12.61 -8.03 -23.46
CA ASN A 160 -13.46 -8.07 -24.64
C ASN A 160 -14.15 -6.73 -24.93
N VAL A 161 -14.06 -5.73 -24.02
CA VAL A 161 -14.64 -4.41 -24.22
C VAL A 161 -13.64 -3.54 -24.99
N THR A 162 -13.54 -3.79 -26.29
CA THR A 162 -12.54 -3.18 -27.20
C THR A 162 -12.72 -1.68 -27.40
N THR A 163 -13.85 -1.12 -26.96
CA THR A 163 -14.15 0.31 -26.96
C THR A 163 -13.48 1.08 -25.82
N LEU A 164 -12.94 0.39 -24.80
CA LEU A 164 -12.24 1.05 -23.70
C LEU A 164 -11.05 1.89 -24.22
N ARG A 165 -10.91 3.08 -23.64
CA ARG A 165 -9.85 4.06 -23.92
C ARG A 165 -9.18 4.53 -22.63
N TYR A 166 -9.97 4.75 -21.59
CA TYR A 166 -9.53 5.29 -20.31
C TYR A 166 -9.94 4.34 -19.18
N VAL A 167 -8.96 3.75 -18.50
CA VAL A 167 -9.21 2.84 -17.38
C VAL A 167 -8.43 3.30 -16.17
N TYR A 168 -9.14 3.73 -15.12
CA TYR A 168 -8.56 4.18 -13.86
C TYR A 168 -9.15 3.35 -12.72
N LEU A 169 -8.34 2.44 -12.19
CA LEU A 169 -8.65 1.53 -11.08
C LEU A 169 -7.73 1.77 -9.88
N ASN A 170 -6.98 2.86 -9.89
CA ASN A 170 -5.94 3.17 -8.92
C ASN A 170 -6.47 3.32 -7.49
N SER A 171 -5.62 3.13 -6.47
CA SER A 171 -5.95 3.35 -5.06
C SER A 171 -7.20 2.57 -4.63
N ASN A 172 -7.12 1.23 -4.76
CA ASN A 172 -8.15 0.28 -4.36
C ASN A 172 -7.50 -0.94 -3.68
N ASN A 173 -8.31 -1.95 -3.34
CA ASN A 173 -7.87 -3.21 -2.75
C ASN A 173 -7.88 -4.37 -3.77
N LEU A 174 -7.72 -4.11 -5.06
CA LEU A 174 -7.72 -5.14 -6.11
C LEU A 174 -6.51 -6.06 -5.94
N ARG A 175 -6.70 -7.36 -6.17
CA ARG A 175 -5.69 -8.40 -5.94
C ARG A 175 -5.56 -9.30 -7.16
N SER A 176 -4.62 -10.24 -7.08
CA SER A 176 -4.37 -11.27 -8.09
C SER A 176 -3.74 -10.72 -9.39
N ILE A 177 -3.66 -11.59 -10.39
CA ILE A 177 -3.04 -11.32 -11.69
C ILE A 177 -4.03 -10.63 -12.61
N MET A 178 -3.57 -9.63 -13.35
CA MET A 178 -4.35 -9.00 -14.41
C MET A 178 -4.66 -10.00 -15.53
N PRO A 179 -5.93 -10.16 -15.95
CA PRO A 179 -6.30 -11.09 -17.01
C PRO A 179 -5.53 -10.85 -18.31
N THR A 180 -5.00 -11.92 -18.92
CA THR A 180 -4.23 -11.86 -20.18
C THR A 180 -5.01 -11.22 -21.33
N SER A 181 -6.33 -11.41 -21.35
CA SER A 181 -7.25 -10.77 -22.31
C SER A 181 -7.19 -9.24 -22.26
N PHE A 182 -6.96 -8.64 -21.08
CA PHE A 182 -6.93 -7.19 -20.91
C PHE A 182 -5.76 -6.55 -21.66
N TRP A 183 -4.59 -7.21 -21.65
CA TRP A 183 -3.39 -6.79 -22.38
C TRP A 183 -3.52 -6.92 -23.90
N ARG A 184 -4.66 -7.35 -24.43
CA ARG A 184 -4.93 -7.42 -25.88
C ARG A 184 -5.73 -6.23 -26.40
N LEU A 185 -6.26 -5.38 -25.53
CA LEU A 185 -6.94 -4.15 -25.93
C LEU A 185 -5.93 -3.24 -26.63
N ARG A 186 -6.20 -2.81 -27.87
CA ARG A 186 -5.20 -2.07 -28.67
C ARG A 186 -5.30 -0.56 -28.51
N ASP A 187 -6.49 -0.09 -28.14
CA ASP A 187 -6.88 1.31 -28.23
C ASP A 187 -6.88 2.02 -26.87
N ILE A 188 -6.34 1.39 -25.82
CA ILE A 188 -6.20 2.04 -24.51
C ILE A 188 -5.24 3.22 -24.62
N LEU A 189 -5.72 4.41 -24.24
CA LEU A 189 -4.97 5.66 -24.21
C LEU A 189 -4.35 5.91 -22.84
N ALA A 190 -5.07 5.60 -21.75
CA ALA A 190 -4.59 5.76 -20.39
C ALA A 190 -5.02 4.60 -19.50
N LEU A 191 -4.05 4.05 -18.79
CA LEU A 191 -4.25 2.97 -17.82
C LEU A 191 -3.59 3.33 -16.50
N ASP A 192 -4.41 3.48 -15.46
CA ASP A 192 -3.94 3.62 -14.09
C ASP A 192 -4.49 2.48 -13.23
N MET A 193 -3.59 1.65 -12.70
CA MET A 193 -3.92 0.60 -11.75
C MET A 193 -3.03 0.68 -10.49
N SER A 194 -2.42 1.84 -10.27
CA SER A 194 -1.49 2.06 -9.18
C SER A 194 -2.15 1.91 -7.80
N GLY A 195 -1.37 1.61 -6.75
CA GLY A 195 -1.88 1.56 -5.38
C GLY A 195 -2.94 0.47 -5.18
N ASN A 196 -2.62 -0.75 -5.61
CA ASN A 196 -3.44 -1.96 -5.41
C ASN A 196 -2.54 -3.09 -4.88
N TYR A 197 -3.07 -4.32 -4.83
CA TYR A 197 -2.32 -5.53 -4.50
C TYR A 197 -2.21 -6.46 -5.73
N LEU A 198 -2.13 -5.90 -6.94
CA LEU A 198 -2.00 -6.68 -8.18
C LEU A 198 -0.63 -7.37 -8.21
N ALA A 199 -0.62 -8.63 -8.63
CA ALA A 199 0.56 -9.49 -8.61
C ALA A 199 0.77 -10.20 -9.95
N GLY A 200 1.81 -11.05 -10.00
CA GLY A 200 2.23 -11.74 -11.23
C GLY A 200 3.25 -10.94 -12.03
N SER A 201 3.61 -11.46 -13.20
CA SER A 201 4.57 -10.81 -14.10
C SER A 201 3.87 -9.93 -15.13
N LEU A 202 4.56 -8.88 -15.59
CA LEU A 202 4.14 -8.11 -16.76
C LEU A 202 4.22 -8.99 -18.01
N PRO A 203 3.11 -9.24 -18.72
CA PRO A 203 3.10 -10.13 -19.88
C PRO A 203 3.65 -9.45 -21.13
N ALA A 204 4.18 -10.22 -22.08
CA ALA A 204 4.71 -9.68 -23.33
C ALA A 204 3.63 -8.95 -24.16
N GLU A 205 2.37 -9.33 -23.98
CA GLU A 205 1.20 -8.70 -24.60
C GLU A 205 1.04 -7.22 -24.26
N ILE A 206 1.72 -6.68 -23.24
CA ILE A 206 1.71 -5.25 -22.94
C ILE A 206 2.07 -4.38 -24.16
N GLY A 207 2.92 -4.89 -25.06
CA GLY A 207 3.29 -4.21 -26.32
C GLY A 207 2.14 -4.13 -27.36
N ASN A 208 0.95 -4.65 -27.06
CA ASN A 208 -0.23 -4.54 -27.91
C ASN A 208 -0.97 -3.21 -27.77
N PHE A 209 -0.75 -2.44 -26.69
CA PHE A 209 -1.37 -1.12 -26.56
C PHE A 209 -0.72 -0.14 -27.54
N LYS A 210 -1.34 0.06 -28.71
CA LYS A 210 -0.69 0.78 -29.82
C LYS A 210 -0.75 2.30 -29.69
N VAL A 211 -1.67 2.81 -28.89
CA VAL A 211 -1.93 4.24 -28.71
C VAL A 211 -1.79 4.69 -27.26
N LEU A 212 -1.15 3.87 -26.41
CA LEU A 212 -1.03 4.15 -24.98
C LEU A 212 -0.15 5.36 -24.73
N VAL A 213 -0.67 6.34 -23.99
CA VAL A 213 0.02 7.58 -23.63
C VAL A 213 0.45 7.57 -22.17
N TYR A 214 -0.37 7.01 -21.29
CA TYR A 214 -0.14 6.98 -19.84
C TYR A 214 -0.31 5.57 -19.30
N LEU A 215 0.74 5.07 -18.63
CA LEU A 215 0.73 3.78 -17.95
C LEU A 215 1.28 3.92 -16.53
N ASN A 216 0.41 3.72 -15.55
CA ASN A 216 0.80 3.68 -14.15
C ASN A 216 0.38 2.37 -13.48
N LEU A 217 1.39 1.58 -13.08
CA LEU A 217 1.26 0.30 -12.37
C LEU A 217 1.98 0.34 -11.02
N SER A 218 2.33 1.52 -10.52
CA SER A 218 3.12 1.67 -9.32
C SER A 218 2.40 1.23 -8.05
N ASN A 219 3.14 1.07 -6.95
CA ASN A 219 2.58 0.66 -5.66
C ASN A 219 1.73 -0.62 -5.76
N ASN A 220 2.31 -1.69 -6.30
CA ASN A 220 1.67 -2.99 -6.49
C ASN A 220 2.64 -4.12 -6.07
N GLN A 221 2.36 -5.36 -6.48
CA GLN A 221 3.17 -6.54 -6.18
C GLN A 221 3.66 -7.25 -7.47
N TYR A 222 3.87 -6.50 -8.56
CA TYR A 222 4.38 -7.07 -9.81
C TYR A 222 5.78 -7.66 -9.60
N LEU A 223 5.98 -8.86 -10.15
CA LEU A 223 7.20 -9.67 -10.06
C LEU A 223 7.80 -9.91 -11.44
N GLY A 224 8.99 -10.51 -11.50
CA GLY A 224 9.63 -10.85 -12.77
C GLY A 224 10.20 -9.62 -13.49
N GLY A 225 10.59 -9.81 -14.75
CA GLY A 225 11.21 -8.77 -15.56
C GLY A 225 10.22 -7.86 -16.27
N ILE A 226 10.69 -6.65 -16.61
CA ILE A 226 9.99 -5.79 -17.57
C ILE A 226 10.19 -6.43 -18.96
N PRO A 227 9.12 -6.81 -19.70
CA PRO A 227 9.26 -7.49 -20.98
C PRO A 227 9.83 -6.54 -22.04
N SER A 228 10.67 -7.04 -22.94
CA SER A 228 11.25 -6.23 -24.02
C SER A 228 10.20 -5.66 -24.99
N THR A 229 9.00 -6.26 -25.04
CA THR A 229 7.88 -5.74 -25.82
C THR A 229 7.34 -4.40 -25.31
N ILE A 230 7.72 -3.95 -24.09
CA ILE A 230 7.39 -2.60 -23.60
C ILE A 230 7.87 -1.50 -24.57
N GLY A 231 8.98 -1.74 -25.28
CA GLY A 231 9.51 -0.82 -26.28
C GLY A 231 8.63 -0.64 -27.52
N ALA A 232 7.54 -1.40 -27.66
CA ALA A 232 6.54 -1.22 -28.71
C ALA A 232 5.55 -0.08 -28.42
N LEU A 233 5.55 0.47 -27.20
CA LEU A 233 4.68 1.56 -26.76
C LEU A 233 5.24 2.92 -27.21
N GLN A 234 5.22 3.19 -28.51
CA GLN A 234 5.90 4.34 -29.12
C GLN A 234 5.27 5.71 -28.77
N ASP A 235 3.97 5.73 -28.48
CA ASP A 235 3.22 6.94 -28.10
C ASP A 235 3.26 7.23 -26.59
N LEU A 236 3.88 6.34 -25.80
CA LEU A 236 3.87 6.44 -24.35
C LEU A 236 4.69 7.64 -23.87
N GLN A 237 4.07 8.48 -23.05
CA GLN A 237 4.68 9.68 -22.48
C GLN A 237 5.05 9.47 -21.01
N GLU A 238 4.29 8.64 -20.29
CA GLU A 238 4.50 8.42 -18.86
C GLU A 238 4.43 6.93 -18.52
N LEU A 239 5.50 6.43 -17.91
CA LEU A 239 5.62 5.07 -17.40
C LEU A 239 6.03 5.08 -15.93
N CYS A 240 5.12 4.66 -15.06
CA CYS A 240 5.31 4.56 -13.62
C CYS A 240 5.20 3.09 -13.19
N LEU A 241 6.31 2.52 -12.75
CA LEU A 241 6.43 1.14 -12.27
C LEU A 241 7.03 1.07 -10.85
N GLU A 242 7.16 2.21 -10.18
CA GLU A 242 7.80 2.32 -8.88
C GLU A 242 7.08 1.52 -7.79
N HIS A 243 7.81 1.17 -6.72
CA HIS A 243 7.26 0.41 -5.58
C HIS A 243 6.56 -0.90 -6.02
N ASN A 244 7.30 -1.71 -6.74
CA ASN A 244 6.92 -3.08 -7.09
C ASN A 244 8.05 -4.05 -6.65
N LYS A 245 8.01 -5.29 -7.14
CA LYS A 245 9.03 -6.32 -6.91
C LYS A 245 9.63 -6.77 -8.24
N LEU A 246 9.73 -5.85 -9.21
CA LEU A 246 10.27 -6.15 -10.54
C LEU A 246 11.77 -6.44 -10.42
N GLN A 247 12.26 -7.40 -11.19
CA GLN A 247 13.64 -7.90 -11.18
C GLN A 247 14.21 -7.96 -12.60
N GLY A 248 15.48 -8.36 -12.74
CA GLY A 248 16.12 -8.45 -14.05
C GLY A 248 16.51 -7.08 -14.62
N LEU A 249 16.79 -7.05 -15.92
CA LEU A 249 17.37 -5.89 -16.60
C LEU A 249 16.32 -4.86 -17.01
N ILE A 250 16.72 -3.59 -17.05
CA ILE A 250 15.97 -2.55 -17.78
C ILE A 250 16.09 -2.88 -19.29
N PRO A 251 14.99 -3.07 -20.04
CA PRO A 251 15.07 -3.48 -21.44
C PRO A 251 15.65 -2.40 -22.36
N ASP A 252 16.66 -2.75 -23.14
CA ASP A 252 17.24 -1.90 -24.20
C ASP A 252 16.20 -1.41 -25.22
N SER A 253 15.10 -2.14 -25.40
CA SER A 253 14.01 -1.77 -26.31
C SER A 253 13.27 -0.49 -25.90
N MET A 254 13.39 -0.05 -24.64
CA MET A 254 12.83 1.24 -24.19
C MET A 254 13.40 2.43 -24.96
N LYS A 255 14.57 2.29 -25.62
CA LYS A 255 15.12 3.31 -26.54
C LYS A 255 14.17 3.69 -27.68
N ASN A 256 13.21 2.83 -28.02
CA ASN A 256 12.24 3.06 -29.08
C ASN A 256 11.05 3.94 -28.64
N MET A 257 10.92 4.24 -27.34
CA MET A 257 9.80 5.00 -26.76
C MET A 257 10.11 6.51 -26.80
N LEU A 258 10.28 7.06 -28.01
CA LEU A 258 10.82 8.42 -28.22
C LEU A 258 9.94 9.55 -27.66
N GLN A 259 8.66 9.27 -27.37
CA GLN A 259 7.73 10.22 -26.75
C GLN A 259 7.80 10.25 -25.23
N LEU A 260 8.58 9.36 -24.61
CA LEU A 260 8.64 9.22 -23.16
C LEU A 260 9.19 10.48 -22.49
N ARG A 261 8.44 11.02 -21.54
CA ARG A 261 8.74 12.23 -20.76
C ARG A 261 8.97 11.92 -19.29
N HIS A 262 8.29 10.91 -18.77
CA HIS A 262 8.36 10.48 -17.38
C HIS A 262 8.61 8.98 -17.32
N LEU A 263 9.70 8.59 -16.65
CA LEU A 263 10.03 7.19 -16.38
C LEU A 263 10.40 7.03 -14.90
N ASP A 264 9.55 6.34 -14.14
CA ASP A 264 9.85 5.95 -12.76
C ASP A 264 9.89 4.42 -12.63
N LEU A 265 11.06 3.91 -12.28
CA LEU A 265 11.34 2.50 -12.01
C LEU A 265 11.88 2.31 -10.58
N SER A 266 11.79 3.34 -9.73
CA SER A 266 12.39 3.32 -8.40
C SER A 266 11.74 2.30 -7.47
N PHE A 267 12.41 1.95 -6.36
CA PHE A 267 11.90 0.99 -5.37
C PHE A 267 11.48 -0.35 -5.99
N ASN A 268 12.41 -0.98 -6.70
CA ASN A 268 12.25 -2.31 -7.29
C ASN A 268 13.49 -3.17 -6.99
N ASN A 269 13.64 -4.30 -7.67
CA ASN A 269 14.79 -5.20 -7.59
C ASN A 269 15.50 -5.33 -8.94
N LEU A 270 15.44 -4.29 -9.79
CA LEU A 270 16.09 -4.28 -11.10
C LEU A 270 17.62 -4.35 -10.93
N GLU A 271 18.27 -5.07 -11.82
CA GLU A 271 19.70 -5.36 -11.79
C GLU A 271 20.37 -5.06 -13.14
N GLY A 272 21.69 -5.20 -13.18
CA GLY A 272 22.47 -4.92 -14.39
C GLY A 272 22.71 -3.42 -14.60
N GLU A 273 23.08 -3.08 -15.83
CA GLU A 273 23.40 -1.69 -16.20
C GLU A 273 22.15 -0.93 -16.65
N ILE A 274 22.19 0.39 -16.50
CA ILE A 274 21.23 1.27 -17.16
C ILE A 274 21.60 1.30 -18.65
N PRO A 275 20.73 0.88 -19.58
CA PRO A 275 21.09 0.80 -20.98
C PRO A 275 21.56 2.15 -21.54
N ASN A 276 22.78 2.17 -22.07
CA ASN A 276 23.36 3.37 -22.65
C ASN A 276 22.54 3.89 -23.86
N SER A 277 21.75 3.02 -24.48
CA SER A 277 20.85 3.35 -25.58
C SER A 277 19.71 4.29 -25.17
N LEU A 278 19.38 4.42 -23.87
CA LEU A 278 18.34 5.34 -23.39
C LEU A 278 18.72 6.82 -23.54
N GLN A 279 19.97 7.14 -23.85
CA GLN A 279 20.40 8.51 -24.17
C GLN A 279 19.63 9.13 -25.33
N VAL A 280 19.07 8.30 -26.24
CA VAL A 280 18.30 8.76 -27.40
C VAL A 280 16.95 9.38 -27.02
N LEU A 281 16.47 9.17 -25.79
CA LEU A 281 15.18 9.66 -25.30
C LEU A 281 15.23 11.16 -24.98
N SER A 282 15.41 12.00 -25.99
CA SER A 282 15.60 13.44 -25.85
C SER A 282 14.44 14.18 -25.18
N ASN A 283 13.25 13.59 -25.16
CA ASN A 283 12.05 14.14 -24.51
C ASN A 283 11.92 13.77 -23.03
N LEU A 284 12.81 12.92 -22.50
CA LEU A 284 12.74 12.45 -21.12
C LEU A 284 13.10 13.58 -20.15
N ARG A 285 12.13 13.99 -19.33
CA ARG A 285 12.22 15.11 -18.37
C ARG A 285 12.36 14.64 -16.94
N TYR A 286 11.73 13.51 -16.63
CA TYR A 286 11.80 12.88 -15.32
C TYR A 286 12.27 11.44 -15.49
N PHE A 287 13.29 11.08 -14.71
CA PHE A 287 13.85 9.75 -14.67
C PHE A 287 14.22 9.40 -13.23
N ASN A 288 13.75 8.25 -12.75
CA ASN A 288 14.09 7.77 -11.43
C ASN A 288 14.25 6.24 -11.44
N VAL A 289 15.43 5.78 -11.03
CA VAL A 289 15.79 4.36 -10.86
C VAL A 289 16.37 4.09 -9.48
N SER A 290 16.15 5.02 -8.54
CA SER A 290 16.63 4.88 -7.17
C SER A 290 16.08 3.64 -6.48
N TYR A 291 16.78 3.15 -5.45
CA TYR A 291 16.38 1.97 -4.67
C TYR A 291 16.16 0.73 -5.54
N ASN A 292 17.19 0.37 -6.32
CA ASN A 292 17.29 -0.85 -7.12
C ASN A 292 18.64 -1.56 -6.82
N ARG A 293 19.04 -2.52 -7.66
CA ARG A 293 20.32 -3.24 -7.59
C ARG A 293 21.16 -3.01 -8.85
N LEU A 294 21.05 -1.80 -9.42
CA LEU A 294 21.75 -1.45 -10.66
C LEU A 294 23.25 -1.27 -10.41
N LYS A 295 24.03 -1.53 -11.47
CA LYS A 295 25.49 -1.47 -11.45
C LYS A 295 26.05 -0.81 -12.71
N GLY A 296 27.34 -0.48 -12.69
CA GLY A 296 28.05 0.03 -13.86
C GLY A 296 27.91 1.55 -14.04
N PRO A 297 28.40 2.07 -15.17
CA PRO A 297 28.49 3.51 -15.40
C PRO A 297 27.11 4.15 -15.63
N ILE A 298 26.92 5.34 -15.05
CA ILE A 298 25.83 6.23 -15.44
C ILE A 298 26.23 6.96 -16.71
N SER A 299 25.38 6.89 -17.73
CA SER A 299 25.54 7.63 -18.97
C SER A 299 25.62 9.15 -18.73
N HIS A 300 26.47 9.84 -19.50
CA HIS A 300 26.57 11.31 -19.49
C HIS A 300 25.90 12.00 -20.69
N GLY A 301 25.39 11.25 -21.66
CA GLY A 301 24.80 11.83 -22.87
C GLY A 301 23.28 11.96 -22.80
N GLY A 302 22.73 12.76 -23.72
CA GLY A 302 21.29 12.99 -23.84
C GLY A 302 20.68 13.58 -22.56
N PRO A 303 19.48 13.13 -22.13
CA PRO A 303 18.79 13.67 -20.96
C PRO A 303 19.50 13.34 -19.63
N PHE A 304 20.39 12.33 -19.61
CA PHE A 304 21.09 11.90 -18.39
C PHE A 304 22.02 12.95 -17.82
N ALA A 305 22.51 13.89 -18.64
CA ALA A 305 23.28 15.03 -18.17
C ALA A 305 22.50 15.96 -17.23
N ASN A 306 21.15 15.95 -17.30
CA ASN A 306 20.29 16.84 -16.55
C ASN A 306 19.71 16.20 -15.27
N PHE A 307 19.87 14.89 -15.07
CA PHE A 307 19.31 14.20 -13.90
C PHE A 307 20.20 14.36 -12.68
N THR A 308 19.58 14.49 -11.51
CA THR A 308 20.29 14.70 -10.25
C THR A 308 20.68 13.36 -9.62
N ASN A 309 21.51 13.41 -8.58
CA ASN A 309 21.89 12.23 -7.80
C ASN A 309 20.68 11.48 -7.20
N LEU A 310 19.56 12.17 -6.97
CA LEU A 310 18.33 11.58 -6.42
C LEU A 310 17.75 10.50 -7.35
N SER A 311 17.86 10.68 -8.66
CA SER A 311 17.40 9.72 -9.66
C SER A 311 18.10 8.36 -9.58
N PHE A 312 19.25 8.27 -8.92
CA PHE A 312 20.10 7.07 -8.89
C PHE A 312 20.37 6.56 -7.47
N LEU A 313 19.78 7.19 -6.46
CA LEU A 313 20.03 6.92 -5.04
C LEU A 313 19.88 5.43 -4.69
N SER A 314 20.65 4.94 -3.73
CA SER A 314 20.54 3.55 -3.22
C SER A 314 20.71 2.46 -4.30
N ASN A 315 21.62 2.67 -5.24
CA ASN A 315 22.18 1.64 -6.12
C ASN A 315 23.70 1.57 -5.88
N GLU A 316 24.14 0.73 -4.96
CA GLU A 316 25.52 0.76 -4.42
C GLU A 316 26.62 0.54 -5.46
N ALA A 317 26.31 -0.16 -6.56
CA ALA A 317 27.27 -0.53 -7.59
C ALA A 317 27.25 0.40 -8.82
N LEU A 318 26.46 1.49 -8.82
CA LEU A 318 26.53 2.50 -9.86
C LEU A 318 27.80 3.36 -9.69
N CYS A 319 28.40 3.75 -10.81
CA CYS A 319 29.64 4.52 -10.85
C CYS A 319 29.65 5.53 -12.02
N GLY A 320 30.72 6.31 -12.13
CA GLY A 320 30.98 7.16 -13.31
C GLY A 320 30.35 8.56 -13.27
N ALA A 321 29.31 8.81 -12.48
CA ALA A 321 28.82 10.18 -12.25
C ALA A 321 29.81 11.01 -11.39
N PRO A 322 29.84 12.37 -11.51
CA PRO A 322 30.77 13.21 -10.73
C PRO A 322 30.69 13.04 -9.20
N TRP A 323 29.51 12.63 -8.70
CA TRP A 323 29.25 12.37 -7.27
C TRP A 323 29.41 10.89 -6.88
N LEU A 324 29.84 10.03 -7.81
CA LEU A 324 30.10 8.60 -7.58
C LEU A 324 31.57 8.29 -7.83
N GLN A 325 32.02 7.14 -7.31
CA GLN A 325 33.36 6.65 -7.59
C GLN A 325 33.55 6.42 -9.11
N PRO A 326 34.76 6.66 -9.66
CA PRO A 326 35.08 6.25 -11.02
C PRO A 326 34.85 4.75 -11.20
N CYS A 327 34.35 4.35 -12.37
CA CYS A 327 34.18 2.93 -12.66
C CYS A 327 35.56 2.26 -12.80
N THR A 328 36.00 1.55 -11.76
CA THR A 328 37.17 0.67 -11.85
C THR A 328 36.77 -0.61 -12.58
N SER A 329 37.56 -1.05 -13.56
CA SER A 329 37.30 -2.22 -14.42
C SER A 329 37.36 -3.59 -13.71
N THR A 330 37.05 -3.64 -12.42
CA THR A 330 37.09 -4.86 -11.58
C THR A 330 35.71 -5.12 -10.99
N PHE A 331 34.73 -5.39 -11.84
CA PHE A 331 33.51 -6.10 -11.44
C PHE A 331 33.53 -7.57 -11.88
N GLU A 332 34.67 -8.06 -12.38
CA GLU A 332 34.94 -9.49 -12.52
C GLU A 332 35.85 -9.98 -11.39
N HIS A 333 35.48 -11.15 -10.86
CA HIS A 333 36.04 -11.85 -9.71
C HIS A 333 35.65 -11.31 -8.32
N GLU A 334 34.47 -11.75 -7.84
CA GLU A 334 34.44 -12.27 -6.47
C GLU A 334 35.62 -13.24 -6.31
N SER A 335 36.53 -12.91 -5.38
CA SER A 335 37.76 -13.68 -5.24
C SER A 335 37.42 -15.12 -4.89
N LYS A 336 38.12 -16.07 -5.51
CA LYS A 336 38.04 -17.51 -5.19
C LYS A 336 38.14 -17.73 -3.67
N THR A 337 38.81 -16.84 -2.95
CA THR A 337 38.92 -16.82 -1.48
C THR A 337 37.56 -16.71 -0.78
N LYS A 338 36.61 -15.86 -1.20
CA LYS A 338 35.29 -15.77 -0.54
C LYS A 338 34.44 -17.02 -0.75
N ARG A 339 34.51 -17.61 -1.96
CA ARG A 339 33.80 -18.86 -2.29
C ARG A 339 34.39 -20.07 -1.55
N ILE A 340 35.73 -20.13 -1.42
CA ILE A 340 36.43 -21.14 -0.62
C ILE A 340 36.11 -20.98 0.87
N VAL A 341 36.12 -19.76 1.41
CA VAL A 341 35.77 -19.49 2.81
C VAL A 341 34.32 -19.93 3.10
N MET A 342 33.37 -19.65 2.21
CA MET A 342 31.98 -20.09 2.37
C MET A 342 31.84 -21.63 2.35
N ILE A 343 32.56 -22.32 1.45
CA ILE A 343 32.55 -23.79 1.38
C ILE A 343 33.19 -24.41 2.63
N VAL A 344 34.28 -23.83 3.14
CA VAL A 344 34.93 -24.28 4.39
C VAL A 344 34.02 -24.08 5.61
N LEU A 345 33.27 -22.96 5.66
CA LEU A 345 32.30 -22.70 6.73
C LEU A 345 31.13 -23.70 6.69
N LEU A 346 30.60 -24.02 5.50
CA LEU A 346 29.53 -25.01 5.33
C LEU A 346 29.99 -26.44 5.66
N ALA A 347 31.21 -26.81 5.28
CA ALA A 347 31.80 -28.10 5.63
C ALA A 347 32.01 -28.23 7.16
N SER A 348 32.52 -27.19 7.83
CA SER A 348 32.70 -27.20 9.28
C SER A 348 31.37 -27.30 10.05
N GLY A 349 30.31 -26.64 9.56
CA GLY A 349 28.97 -26.73 10.15
C GLY A 349 28.36 -28.13 10.05
N SER A 350 28.59 -28.84 8.94
CA SER A 350 28.07 -30.21 8.74
C SER A 350 28.72 -31.24 9.69
N VAL A 351 30.01 -31.07 10.00
CA VAL A 351 30.72 -31.92 10.97
C VAL A 351 30.23 -31.66 12.39
N ILE A 352 30.03 -30.40 12.76
CA ILE A 352 29.49 -30.03 14.08
C ILE A 352 28.05 -30.56 14.25
N LEU A 353 27.22 -30.48 13.22
CA LEU A 353 25.85 -31.00 13.25
C LEU A 353 25.82 -32.53 13.39
N ALA A 354 26.69 -33.25 12.69
CA ALA A 354 26.80 -34.71 12.82
C ALA A 354 27.28 -35.15 14.20
N LEU A 355 28.19 -34.39 14.82
CA LEU A 355 28.64 -34.61 16.20
C LEU A 355 27.52 -34.36 17.21
N VAL A 356 26.74 -33.29 17.04
CA VAL A 356 25.60 -32.98 17.91
C VAL A 356 24.51 -34.06 17.79
N ILE A 357 24.21 -34.53 16.58
CA ILE A 357 23.26 -35.62 16.36
C ILE A 357 23.76 -36.92 16.98
N SER A 358 25.05 -37.24 16.83
CA SER A 358 25.66 -38.44 17.45
C SER A 358 25.59 -38.39 18.97
N ILE A 359 25.91 -37.24 19.58
CA ILE A 359 25.79 -37.01 21.02
C ILE A 359 24.33 -37.10 21.47
N PHE A 360 23.39 -36.56 20.70
CA PHE A 360 21.95 -36.62 20.99
C PHE A 360 21.43 -38.07 20.94
N LEU A 361 21.81 -38.86 19.94
CA LEU A 361 21.45 -40.27 19.84
C LEU A 361 22.05 -41.13 20.96
N VAL A 362 23.30 -40.84 21.37
CA VAL A 362 23.94 -41.46 22.54
C VAL A 362 23.20 -41.09 23.82
N ARG A 363 22.81 -39.82 23.99
CA ARG A 363 21.99 -39.36 25.13
C ARG A 363 20.58 -39.95 25.14
N LEU A 364 19.98 -40.21 23.98
CA LEU A 364 18.70 -40.92 23.87
C LEU A 364 18.82 -42.41 24.23
N LYS A 365 19.94 -43.07 23.89
CA LYS A 365 20.24 -44.43 24.35
C LYS A 365 20.50 -44.49 25.85
N LEU A 366 21.17 -43.48 26.41
CA LEU A 366 21.43 -43.38 27.85
C LEU A 366 20.17 -43.00 28.66
N ARG A 367 19.24 -42.23 28.09
CA ARG A 367 17.95 -41.85 28.73
C ARG A 367 16.95 -42.99 28.93
N LYS A 368 17.17 -44.19 28.37
CA LYS A 368 16.32 -45.37 28.61
C LYS A 368 16.62 -46.10 29.93
N LYS A 369 17.63 -45.67 30.70
CA LYS A 369 17.85 -46.19 32.05
C LYS A 369 17.85 -45.02 33.05
N THR A 370 16.99 -45.21 34.06
CA THR A 370 17.02 -44.58 35.38
C THR A 370 16.28 -43.25 35.57
N LEU A 371 15.31 -43.29 36.50
CA LEU A 371 14.38 -42.24 36.94
C LEU A 371 14.78 -41.77 38.36
N ALA A 372 15.06 -40.45 38.50
CA ALA A 372 15.00 -39.54 39.69
C ALA A 372 15.81 -39.86 40.99
N PRO A 373 16.01 -38.93 41.99
CA PRO A 373 15.75 -37.48 42.07
C PRO A 373 16.88 -36.57 42.68
N THR A 374 16.66 -35.24 42.56
CA THR A 374 17.03 -34.07 43.41
C THR A 374 18.44 -33.41 43.46
N GLN A 375 18.39 -32.09 43.20
CA GLN A 375 19.09 -30.93 43.78
C GLN A 375 20.60 -30.69 43.53
N ASN A 376 20.93 -29.60 42.79
CA ASN A 376 21.64 -28.41 43.32
C ASN A 376 22.13 -27.42 42.23
N LEU A 377 22.05 -26.13 42.59
CA LEU A 377 22.95 -24.99 42.32
C LEU A 377 23.24 -24.49 40.87
N LEU A 378 23.09 -23.16 40.75
CA LEU A 378 23.24 -22.22 39.61
C LEU A 378 24.74 -21.94 39.23
N PRO A 379 25.05 -21.04 38.27
CA PRO A 379 24.57 -20.91 36.88
C PRO A 379 25.74 -20.68 35.87
N MET A 380 25.51 -20.93 34.59
CA MET A 380 26.32 -20.35 33.50
C MET A 380 25.38 -19.82 32.41
N ALA A 381 25.61 -18.56 32.04
CA ALA A 381 24.71 -17.68 31.29
C ALA A 381 23.98 -18.34 30.10
N THR A 382 22.69 -18.60 30.27
CA THR A 382 21.75 -18.89 29.19
C THR A 382 20.84 -17.69 28.99
N PHE A 383 20.73 -17.20 27.75
CA PHE A 383 19.66 -16.27 27.39
C PHE A 383 18.30 -16.94 27.66
N GLU A 384 17.64 -16.55 28.75
CA GLU A 384 16.29 -17.02 29.10
C GLU A 384 15.29 -16.61 28.02
N ARG A 385 14.68 -17.58 27.34
CA ARG A 385 13.42 -17.35 26.61
C ARG A 385 12.28 -17.42 27.62
N ALA A 386 11.57 -16.31 27.81
CA ALA A 386 10.42 -16.29 28.71
C ALA A 386 9.28 -17.16 28.14
N SER A 387 8.73 -18.04 28.97
CA SER A 387 7.57 -18.87 28.58
C SER A 387 6.25 -18.16 28.89
N PHE A 388 5.18 -18.46 28.15
CA PHE A 388 3.85 -17.93 28.45
C PHE A 388 3.40 -18.22 29.89
N TYR A 389 3.71 -19.42 30.39
CA TYR A 389 3.35 -19.83 31.74
C TYR A 389 4.03 -18.97 32.80
N GLU A 390 5.33 -18.71 32.63
CA GLU A 390 6.10 -17.80 33.49
C GLU A 390 5.53 -16.38 33.45
N LEU A 391 5.31 -15.83 32.25
CA LEU A 391 4.76 -14.47 32.10
C LEU A 391 3.38 -14.34 32.74
N ARG A 392 2.54 -15.37 32.63
CA ARG A 392 1.22 -15.42 33.27
C ARG A 392 1.32 -15.49 34.79
N GLN A 393 2.28 -16.22 35.34
CA GLN A 393 2.48 -16.29 36.80
C GLN A 393 2.96 -14.95 37.38
N ILE A 394 4.01 -14.37 36.80
CA ILE A 394 4.64 -13.15 37.36
C ILE A 394 3.75 -11.91 37.23
N THR A 395 2.77 -11.93 36.32
CA THR A 395 1.77 -10.87 36.13
C THR A 395 0.45 -11.14 36.85
N ASN A 396 0.35 -12.22 37.64
CA ASN A 396 -0.89 -12.67 38.27
C ASN A 396 -2.05 -12.82 37.26
N GLY A 397 -1.80 -13.56 36.18
CA GLY A 397 -2.77 -13.81 35.12
C GLY A 397 -3.06 -12.62 34.21
N PHE A 398 -2.11 -11.67 34.07
CA PHE A 398 -2.32 -10.38 33.40
C PHE A 398 -3.47 -9.57 34.04
N SER A 399 -3.54 -9.58 35.38
CA SER A 399 -4.53 -8.83 36.15
C SER A 399 -4.43 -7.31 35.93
N GLU A 400 -5.57 -6.61 35.95
CA GLU A 400 -5.63 -5.14 35.92
C GLU A 400 -4.82 -4.47 37.04
N SER A 401 -4.69 -5.12 38.20
CA SER A 401 -3.85 -4.64 39.31
C SER A 401 -2.38 -4.46 38.94
N ASN A 402 -1.92 -5.16 37.89
CA ASN A 402 -0.57 -5.08 37.35
C ASN A 402 -0.51 -4.31 36.03
N LEU A 403 -1.60 -3.71 35.55
CA LEU A 403 -1.60 -2.95 34.30
C LEU A 403 -0.85 -1.62 34.49
N LEU A 404 0.19 -1.43 33.68
CA LEU A 404 0.99 -0.21 33.64
C LEU A 404 0.45 0.80 32.62
N GLY A 405 -0.22 0.32 31.56
CA GLY A 405 -0.93 1.14 30.59
C GLY A 405 -1.30 0.36 29.32
N SER A 406 -2.13 0.96 28.48
CA SER A 406 -2.64 0.34 27.24
C SER A 406 -2.41 1.25 26.03
N GLY A 407 -2.22 0.64 24.87
CA GLY A 407 -2.00 1.32 23.59
C GLY A 407 -2.81 0.70 22.46
N SER A 408 -2.56 1.15 21.23
CA SER A 408 -3.33 0.78 20.04
C SER A 408 -3.25 -0.70 19.64
N PHE A 409 -2.19 -1.42 20.05
CA PHE A 409 -1.94 -2.81 19.65
C PHE A 409 -1.73 -3.75 20.85
N GLY A 410 -2.04 -3.32 22.07
CA GLY A 410 -1.89 -4.16 23.26
C GLY A 410 -1.71 -3.39 24.56
N SER A 411 -1.42 -4.14 25.62
CA SER A 411 -1.33 -3.65 27.00
C SER A 411 0.01 -4.02 27.64
N VAL A 412 0.49 -3.18 28.54
CA VAL A 412 1.76 -3.37 29.26
C VAL A 412 1.48 -3.69 30.73
N TYR A 413 2.01 -4.80 31.22
CA TYR A 413 1.83 -5.28 32.59
C TYR A 413 3.14 -5.30 33.35
N LYS A 414 3.06 -5.12 34.67
CA LYS A 414 4.15 -5.31 35.62
C LYS A 414 4.24 -6.78 35.99
N GLY A 415 5.41 -7.39 35.82
CA GLY A 415 5.70 -8.75 36.26
C GLY A 415 6.70 -8.74 37.41
N ASN A 416 6.39 -9.40 38.52
CA ASN A 416 7.31 -9.56 39.65
C ASN A 416 7.82 -11.00 39.68
N ARG A 417 9.11 -11.22 39.47
CA ARG A 417 9.73 -12.55 39.56
C ARG A 417 10.09 -12.88 41.00
N GLU A 418 10.18 -14.17 41.31
CA GLU A 418 10.56 -14.67 42.64
C GLU A 418 11.97 -14.23 43.09
N ASN A 419 12.85 -13.93 42.13
CA ASN A 419 14.20 -13.43 42.40
C ASN A 419 14.27 -11.90 42.65
N GLY A 420 13.12 -11.22 42.76
CA GLY A 420 13.04 -9.78 43.01
C GLY A 420 13.18 -8.90 41.76
N MET A 421 13.42 -9.48 40.59
CA MET A 421 13.43 -8.73 39.33
C MET A 421 12.01 -8.33 38.92
N VAL A 422 11.86 -7.08 38.50
CA VAL A 422 10.60 -6.54 37.98
C VAL A 422 10.73 -6.32 36.48
N TRP A 423 9.76 -6.82 35.72
CA TRP A 423 9.71 -6.71 34.26
C TRP A 423 8.49 -5.91 33.81
N ALA A 424 8.65 -5.22 32.67
CA ALA A 424 7.54 -4.67 31.92
C ALA A 424 7.23 -5.62 30.75
N ILE A 425 6.00 -6.14 30.69
CA ILE A 425 5.57 -7.12 29.70
C ILE A 425 4.50 -6.49 28.81
N LYS A 426 4.84 -6.20 27.55
CA LYS A 426 3.88 -5.76 26.55
C LYS A 426 3.24 -6.97 25.88
N VAL A 427 1.95 -7.17 26.10
CA VAL A 427 1.13 -8.23 25.49
C VAL A 427 0.36 -7.62 24.33
N PHE A 428 0.45 -8.25 23.16
CA PHE A 428 -0.20 -7.78 21.95
C PHE A 428 -1.61 -8.39 21.82
N ASP A 429 -2.58 -7.56 21.43
CA ASP A 429 -3.93 -8.03 21.16
C ASP A 429 -4.01 -8.55 19.71
N LEU A 430 -3.91 -9.87 19.56
CA LEU A 430 -3.88 -10.53 18.26
C LEU A 430 -5.22 -10.53 17.52
N GLN A 431 -6.31 -10.09 18.17
CA GLN A 431 -7.60 -9.89 17.52
C GLN A 431 -7.65 -8.55 16.76
N LEU A 432 -6.70 -7.64 16.99
CA LEU A 432 -6.59 -6.37 16.28
C LEU A 432 -5.83 -6.52 14.96
N GLU A 433 -6.44 -6.03 13.87
CA GLU A 433 -5.83 -6.05 12.54
C GLU A 433 -4.52 -5.24 12.54
N GLY A 434 -3.40 -5.91 12.22
CA GLY A 434 -2.06 -5.30 12.23
C GLY A 434 -1.22 -5.57 13.48
N ALA A 435 -1.76 -6.17 14.54
CA ALA A 435 -0.99 -6.47 15.76
C ALA A 435 0.20 -7.42 15.52
N PHE A 436 0.05 -8.40 14.61
CA PHE A 436 1.14 -9.28 14.17
C PHE A 436 2.28 -8.48 13.53
N LYS A 437 1.95 -7.57 12.59
CA LYS A 437 2.94 -6.71 11.93
C LYS A 437 3.58 -5.74 12.93
N SER A 438 2.82 -5.24 13.90
CA SER A 438 3.34 -4.39 14.99
C SER A 438 4.34 -5.14 15.86
N PHE A 439 4.03 -6.39 16.23
CA PHE A 439 4.95 -7.23 17.02
C PHE A 439 6.25 -7.52 16.27
N ASP A 440 6.17 -7.96 15.01
CA ASP A 440 7.36 -8.31 14.23
C ASP A 440 8.22 -7.06 13.99
N ARG A 441 7.59 -5.92 13.70
CA ARG A 441 8.31 -4.65 13.48
C ARG A 441 8.94 -4.10 14.75
N GLU A 442 8.24 -4.19 15.89
CA GLU A 442 8.80 -3.77 17.19
C GLU A 442 9.98 -4.66 17.60
N CYS A 443 9.88 -5.98 17.40
CA CYS A 443 11.01 -6.89 17.65
C CYS A 443 12.22 -6.57 16.75
N GLU A 444 11.99 -6.34 15.46
CA GLU A 444 13.04 -6.01 14.50
C GLU A 444 13.75 -4.71 14.87
N VAL A 445 12.99 -3.64 15.11
CA VAL A 445 13.52 -2.31 15.43
C VAL A 445 14.24 -2.32 16.79
N LEU A 446 13.63 -2.90 17.83
CA LEU A 446 14.21 -2.88 19.17
C LEU A 446 15.38 -3.86 19.33
N SER A 447 15.47 -4.91 18.50
CA SER A 447 16.67 -5.78 18.45
C SER A 447 17.89 -5.06 17.87
N CYS A 448 17.66 -4.04 17.03
CA CYS A 448 18.72 -3.26 16.39
C CYS A 448 19.08 -1.98 17.17
N LEU A 449 18.23 -1.53 18.10
CA LEU A 449 18.44 -0.31 18.88
C LEU A 449 19.26 -0.57 20.15
N HIS A 450 20.56 -0.26 20.09
CA HIS A 450 21.44 -0.24 21.26
C HIS A 450 21.75 1.20 21.65
N HIS A 451 21.00 1.76 22.60
CA HIS A 451 21.26 3.09 23.13
C HIS A 451 21.22 3.09 24.66
N ARG A 452 22.22 3.71 25.30
CA ARG A 452 22.33 3.81 26.78
C ARG A 452 21.10 4.40 27.45
N ASN A 453 20.32 5.20 26.69
CA ASN A 453 19.13 5.85 27.17
C ASN A 453 17.81 5.20 26.76
N LEU A 454 17.78 3.96 26.28
CA LEU A 454 16.53 3.25 26.00
C LEU A 454 16.43 2.00 26.87
N THR A 455 15.20 1.68 27.31
CA THR A 455 14.94 0.42 28.01
C THR A 455 15.31 -0.76 27.11
N ARG A 456 16.08 -1.68 27.67
CA ARG A 456 16.63 -2.82 26.95
C ARG A 456 15.58 -3.91 26.84
N VAL A 457 15.43 -4.48 25.65
CA VAL A 457 14.64 -5.70 25.45
C VAL A 457 15.39 -6.85 26.11
N ILE A 458 14.72 -7.53 27.04
CA ILE A 458 15.25 -8.69 27.75
C ILE A 458 15.05 -9.94 26.90
N THR A 459 13.82 -10.17 26.45
CA THR A 459 13.42 -11.36 25.70
C THR A 459 12.04 -11.17 25.05
N ALA A 460 11.60 -12.12 24.24
CA ALA A 460 10.28 -12.13 23.62
C ALA A 460 9.63 -13.51 23.76
N CYS A 461 8.31 -13.53 23.90
CA CYS A 461 7.49 -14.74 23.89
C CYS A 461 6.60 -14.72 22.66
N SER A 462 6.66 -15.76 21.82
CA SER A 462 5.83 -15.87 20.62
C SER A 462 5.31 -17.30 20.45
N SER A 463 4.00 -17.46 20.44
CA SER A 463 3.26 -18.65 20.05
C SER A 463 2.18 -18.28 19.02
N LEU A 464 1.38 -19.26 18.58
CA LEU A 464 0.29 -19.06 17.60
C LEU A 464 -0.75 -18.02 18.09
N ASP A 465 -1.10 -18.09 19.37
CA ASP A 465 -2.20 -17.29 19.95
C ASP A 465 -1.73 -16.30 21.03
N PHE A 466 -0.42 -16.14 21.21
CA PHE A 466 0.14 -15.23 22.21
C PHE A 466 1.47 -14.63 21.77
N LYS A 467 1.58 -13.31 21.85
CA LYS A 467 2.81 -12.57 21.57
C LYS A 467 3.05 -11.53 22.66
N ALA A 468 4.26 -11.54 23.21
CA ALA A 468 4.68 -10.57 24.21
C ALA A 468 6.15 -10.18 24.09
N LEU A 469 6.45 -8.93 24.43
CA LEU A 469 7.79 -8.38 24.53
C LEU A 469 8.11 -8.06 26.00
N VAL A 470 9.30 -8.48 26.46
CA VAL A 470 9.73 -8.31 27.86
C VAL A 470 10.87 -7.31 27.93
N LEU A 471 10.71 -6.28 28.75
CA LEU A 471 11.65 -5.18 28.91
C LEU A 471 12.00 -4.94 30.39
N ASP A 472 13.12 -4.24 30.62
CA ASP A 472 13.50 -3.76 31.95
C ASP A 472 12.43 -2.78 32.48
N TYR A 473 11.92 -3.02 33.70
CA TYR A 473 10.92 -2.16 34.35
C TYR A 473 11.56 -0.88 34.90
N MET A 474 10.96 0.27 34.60
CA MET A 474 11.40 1.57 35.08
C MET A 474 10.47 2.08 36.20
N PRO A 475 10.95 2.23 37.45
CA PRO A 475 10.09 2.56 38.59
C PRO A 475 9.59 4.00 38.63
N ASN A 476 10.21 4.93 37.88
CA ASN A 476 9.96 6.37 37.99
C ASN A 476 8.80 6.91 37.11
N GLY A 477 7.98 6.03 36.51
CA GLY A 477 6.76 6.40 35.77
C GLY A 477 7.00 6.89 34.34
N SER A 478 5.93 6.96 33.53
CA SER A 478 5.93 7.24 32.07
C SER A 478 6.23 8.70 31.70
N LEU A 479 6.61 8.92 30.42
CA LEU A 479 6.92 10.25 29.87
C LEU A 479 5.72 11.21 30.03
N GLU A 480 4.52 10.65 29.95
CA GLU A 480 3.23 11.31 30.17
C GLU A 480 3.10 11.93 31.58
N LYS A 481 3.71 11.31 32.61
CA LYS A 481 3.79 11.88 33.96
C LYS A 481 4.91 12.90 34.15
N CYS A 482 5.97 12.86 33.34
CA CYS A 482 7.03 13.88 33.37
C CYS A 482 6.61 15.19 32.69
N ALA A 483 5.78 15.12 31.65
CA ALA A 483 5.30 16.29 30.91
C ALA A 483 4.39 17.22 31.74
N SER A 484 3.82 16.72 32.85
CA SER A 484 2.92 17.49 33.73
C SER A 484 3.62 18.24 34.88
N PHE A 485 4.95 18.15 35.02
CA PHE A 485 5.72 18.85 36.05
C PHE A 485 6.91 19.64 35.49
N LYS A 486 6.76 20.98 35.47
CA LYS A 486 7.75 22.07 35.25
C LYS A 486 7.86 22.70 33.84
N PRO A 487 7.67 24.04 33.71
CA PRO A 487 7.84 24.76 32.44
C PRO A 487 9.28 25.04 31.99
N SER A 488 10.31 24.63 32.75
CA SER A 488 11.70 25.04 32.51
C SER A 488 12.54 24.07 31.68
N PHE A 489 12.00 22.93 31.23
CA PHE A 489 12.72 21.95 30.41
C PHE A 489 12.76 22.26 28.91
N LEU A 490 12.17 23.38 28.47
CA LEU A 490 12.08 23.79 27.06
C LEU A 490 13.35 24.42 26.47
N LYS A 491 14.48 24.47 27.21
CA LYS A 491 15.70 25.18 26.75
C LYS A 491 16.94 24.32 26.43
N HIS A 492 16.87 23.00 26.52
CA HIS A 492 17.99 22.13 26.11
C HIS A 492 17.53 21.04 25.12
N GLN A 493 16.96 21.47 23.99
CA GLN A 493 16.96 20.65 22.77
C GLN A 493 18.35 20.73 22.13
N ALA A 494 19.30 20.00 22.71
CA ALA A 494 20.47 19.54 21.97
C ALA A 494 20.04 18.32 21.15
N THR A 495 19.64 18.61 19.91
CA THR A 495 19.77 17.82 18.69
C THR A 495 20.21 16.36 18.88
N ILE A 496 19.26 15.44 19.03
CA ILE A 496 19.43 14.05 18.59
C ILE A 496 18.82 13.97 17.20
N GLY A 497 19.66 14.17 16.18
CA GLY A 497 19.32 14.06 14.78
C GLY A 497 19.03 12.60 14.39
N CYS A 498 17.80 12.16 14.63
CA CYS A 498 17.22 10.95 14.01
C CYS A 498 15.86 11.25 13.37
N TYR A 499 15.46 12.53 13.27
CA TYR A 499 14.13 12.90 12.79
C TYR A 499 14.01 13.07 11.27
N ASP A 500 15.11 13.05 10.50
CA ASP A 500 15.07 13.22 9.04
C ASP A 500 15.66 12.04 8.23
N ARG A 501 15.72 10.83 8.79
CA ARG A 501 16.14 9.65 7.98
C ARG A 501 15.46 8.31 8.27
N CYS A 502 14.36 8.31 9.01
CA CYS A 502 13.44 7.19 9.09
C CYS A 502 12.00 7.72 9.12
N GLY A 503 11.28 7.62 8.01
CA GLY A 503 9.83 7.81 7.98
C GLY A 503 9.15 6.67 8.74
N LEU A 504 9.12 6.77 10.07
CA LEU A 504 8.42 5.85 10.96
C LEU A 504 7.35 6.65 11.70
N TRP A 505 6.10 6.51 11.25
CA TRP A 505 4.94 6.75 12.09
C TRP A 505 5.00 5.74 13.23
N PHE A 506 5.55 6.19 14.35
CA PHE A 506 5.58 5.41 15.57
C PHE A 506 4.20 5.43 16.21
N GLY A 507 3.50 4.31 16.16
CA GLY A 507 2.50 3.92 17.17
C GLY A 507 3.18 3.58 18.51
N ILE A 508 4.12 4.41 18.95
CA ILE A 508 4.76 4.35 20.26
C ILE A 508 3.69 4.80 21.25
N SER A 509 3.04 3.83 21.90
CA SER A 509 2.30 4.07 23.14
C SER A 509 3.14 4.99 24.06
N PRO A 510 2.60 5.96 24.82
CA PRO A 510 3.39 6.92 25.63
C PRO A 510 4.31 6.32 26.73
N LEU A 511 4.48 5.00 26.74
CA LEU A 511 5.17 4.17 27.73
C LEU A 511 6.67 3.96 27.45
N TRP A 512 7.22 4.46 26.35
CA TRP A 512 8.65 4.32 26.05
C TRP A 512 9.47 5.42 26.73
N LEU A 513 10.10 5.07 27.85
CA LEU A 513 10.93 5.99 28.64
C LEU A 513 12.40 5.95 28.23
N PHE A 514 12.98 7.15 28.18
CA PHE A 514 14.41 7.39 28.11
C PHE A 514 15.07 7.18 29.49
N ASN A 515 16.30 6.66 29.53
CA ASN A 515 17.12 6.55 30.74
C ASN A 515 17.57 7.97 31.13
N SER A 516 17.03 8.52 32.21
CA SER A 516 17.48 9.79 32.80
C SER A 516 18.59 9.53 33.81
N TYR A 517 19.79 9.22 33.34
CA TYR A 517 20.99 9.49 34.14
C TYR A 517 21.47 10.90 33.82
N SER A 518 20.87 11.87 34.50
CA SER A 518 21.51 13.14 34.82
C SER A 518 21.59 13.24 36.35
N SER A 519 22.61 12.60 36.92
CA SER A 519 23.17 13.11 38.16
C SER A 519 24.06 14.31 37.79
N LEU A 520 23.92 15.37 38.59
CA LEU A 520 24.75 16.58 38.63
C LEU A 520 26.24 16.33 38.37
#